data_AF-A0A0J0YP45-F1
#
_entry.id   AF-A0A0J0YP45-F1
#
_cell.length_a   1.000
_cell.length_b   1.000
_cell.length_c   1.000
_cell.angle_alpha   90.00
_cell.angle_beta   90.00
_cell.angle_gamma   90.00
#
_symmetry.space_group_name_H-M   'P 1'
#
loop_
_entity.id
_entity.type
_entity.pdbx_description
1 polymer ?
#
loop_
_entity_poly.entity_id
_entity_poly.type
_entity_poly.pdbx_seq_one_letter_code
_entity_poly.pdbx_strand_id
1 'polypeptide(L)'
;LPQAASRQHPLKLAFGAPPQGYKASSGKNVAAAEVDLLVRALSMGKLHPAMMGTAAVAIGTGAAIPGTLVNAAAGGGNHEAVR
;
A
#
# COMPACT_ATOMS: atom_id res chain seq x y z
N LEU A 1 16.83 16.73 -12.48
CA LEU A 1 16.86 15.27 -12.66
C LEU A 1 18.02 14.57 -11.92
N PRO A 2 19.31 15.00 -11.97
CA PRO A 2 20.40 14.29 -11.29
C PRO A 2 20.33 14.26 -9.74
N GLN A 3 19.65 15.22 -9.09
CA GLN A 3 19.45 15.21 -7.63
C GLN A 3 18.46 14.15 -7.10
N ALA A 4 17.65 13.53 -7.97
CA ALA A 4 16.71 12.49 -7.53
C ALA A 4 17.44 11.18 -7.17
N ALA A 5 18.56 10.89 -7.84
CA ALA A 5 19.32 9.65 -7.64
C ALA A 5 20.01 9.57 -6.26
N SER A 6 20.38 10.71 -5.66
CA SER A 6 21.03 10.75 -4.34
C SER A 6 20.04 10.77 -3.16
N ARG A 7 18.73 10.90 -3.41
CA ARG A 7 17.67 10.98 -2.38
C ARG A 7 16.82 9.72 -2.34
N GLN A 8 17.40 8.60 -1.92
CA GLN A 8 16.67 7.33 -1.77
C GLN A 8 15.74 7.26 -0.55
N HIS A 9 15.91 8.14 0.45
CA HIS A 9 15.32 7.95 1.79
C HIS A 9 13.97 8.63 2.09
N PRO A 10 13.65 9.86 1.65
CA PRO A 10 12.54 10.58 2.28
C PRO A 10 11.15 10.17 1.77
N LEU A 11 11.04 9.67 0.53
CA LEU A 11 9.77 9.30 -0.08
C LEU A 11 9.71 7.80 -0.34
N LYS A 12 8.57 7.18 -0.02
CA LYS A 12 8.28 5.79 -0.36
C LYS A 12 7.39 5.76 -1.58
N LEU A 13 7.71 4.89 -2.53
CA LEU A 13 6.85 4.60 -3.67
C LEU A 13 6.01 3.36 -3.35
N ALA A 14 4.71 3.40 -3.64
CA ALA A 14 3.84 2.25 -3.48
C ALA A 14 2.85 2.15 -4.65
N PHE A 15 2.48 0.92 -4.98
CA PHE A 15 1.43 0.59 -5.94
C PHE A 15 0.22 0.05 -5.18
N GLY A 16 -0.97 0.54 -5.52
CA GLY A 16 -2.25 0.10 -4.95
C GLY A 16 -3.11 -0.62 -5.98
N ALA A 17 -3.88 -1.61 -5.55
CA ALA A 17 -4.85 -2.33 -6.38
C ALA A 17 -6.09 -2.74 -5.57
N PRO A 18 -7.23 -2.99 -6.22
CA PRO A 18 -8.39 -3.62 -5.60
C PRO A 18 -8.06 -4.95 -4.90
N PRO A 19 -8.89 -5.38 -3.93
CA PRO A 19 -8.66 -6.61 -3.21
C PRO A 19 -8.69 -7.82 -4.15
N GLN A 20 -7.68 -8.68 -4.03
CA GLN A 20 -7.56 -9.92 -4.79
C GLN A 20 -6.88 -10.98 -3.93
N GLY A 21 -7.30 -12.24 -4.08
CA GLY A 21 -6.68 -13.35 -3.36
C GLY A 21 -5.24 -13.58 -3.80
N TYR A 22 -4.37 -13.91 -2.85
CA TYR A 22 -2.95 -14.19 -3.12
C TYR A 22 -2.36 -15.20 -2.13
N LYS A 23 -1.24 -15.82 -2.53
CA LYS A 23 -0.42 -16.63 -1.62
C LYS A 23 0.68 -15.76 -1.03
N ALA A 24 0.69 -15.61 0.29
CA ALA A 24 1.70 -14.86 1.01
C ALA A 24 3.06 -15.56 0.98
N SER A 25 4.14 -14.83 1.29
CA SER A 25 5.50 -15.38 1.39
C SER A 25 5.63 -16.47 2.46
N SER A 26 4.77 -16.46 3.48
CA SER A 26 4.65 -17.53 4.49
C SER A 26 3.99 -18.81 3.95
N GLY A 27 3.41 -18.77 2.75
CA GLY A 27 2.61 -19.84 2.17
C GLY A 27 1.12 -19.78 2.52
N LYS A 28 0.69 -18.90 3.43
CA LYS A 28 -0.74 -18.69 3.74
C LYS A 28 -1.48 -18.16 2.50
N ASN A 29 -2.64 -18.73 2.20
CA ASN A 29 -3.58 -18.14 1.25
C ASN A 29 -4.38 -17.03 1.94
N VAL A 30 -4.38 -15.85 1.35
CA VAL A 30 -5.21 -14.71 1.77
C VAL A 30 -6.31 -14.55 0.74
N ALA A 31 -7.56 -14.68 1.14
CA ALA A 31 -8.70 -14.47 0.26
C ALA A 31 -8.91 -12.99 -0.02
N ALA A 32 -9.51 -12.65 -1.16
CA ALA A 32 -9.85 -11.27 -1.49
C ALA A 32 -10.75 -10.61 -0.41
N ALA A 33 -11.65 -11.39 0.20
CA ALA A 33 -12.55 -10.91 1.26
C ALA A 33 -11.86 -10.68 2.62
N GLU A 34 -10.59 -11.07 2.79
CA GLU A 34 -9.84 -10.82 4.03
C GLU A 34 -9.16 -9.44 4.06
N VAL A 35 -9.13 -8.72 2.93
CA VAL A 35 -8.41 -7.45 2.76
C VAL A 35 -9.27 -6.43 2.03
N ASP A 36 -9.05 -5.15 2.30
CA ASP A 36 -9.80 -4.07 1.64
C ASP A 36 -9.11 -3.60 0.35
N LEU A 37 -7.79 -3.76 0.26
CA LEU A 37 -6.96 -3.37 -0.87
C LEU A 37 -5.61 -4.10 -0.84
N LEU A 38 -4.90 -4.08 -1.96
CA LEU A 38 -3.52 -4.57 -2.03
C LEU A 38 -2.55 -3.40 -2.19
N VAL A 39 -1.52 -3.36 -1.34
CA VAL A 39 -0.42 -2.40 -1.48
C VAL A 39 0.94 -3.10 -1.55
N ARG A 40 1.80 -2.63 -2.45
CA ARG A 40 3.21 -3.06 -2.58
C ARG A 40 4.10 -1.83 -2.57
N ALA A 41 4.93 -1.70 -1.54
CA ALA A 41 5.76 -0.53 -1.32
C ALA A 41 7.25 -0.84 -1.48
N LEU A 42 8.00 0.13 -1.99
CA LEU A 42 9.44 0.06 -2.11
C LEU A 42 10.12 0.82 -0.97
N SER A 43 11.23 0.27 -0.50
CA SER A 43 12.17 0.94 0.40
C SER A 43 13.59 0.61 -0.04
N MET A 44 14.44 1.63 -0.13
CA MET A 44 15.85 1.46 -0.56
C MET A 44 15.97 0.75 -1.91
N GLY A 45 15.10 1.11 -2.86
CA GLY A 45 15.08 0.55 -4.21
C GLY A 45 14.59 -0.90 -4.32
N LYS A 46 14.10 -1.51 -3.22
CA LYS A 46 13.63 -2.90 -3.20
C LYS A 46 12.19 -2.98 -2.72
N LEU A 47 11.48 -4.00 -3.21
CA LEU A 47 10.16 -4.33 -2.69
C LEU A 47 10.28 -4.72 -1.21
N HIS A 48 9.46 -4.11 -0.37
CA HIS A 48 9.41 -4.45 1.05
C HIS A 48 8.74 -5.82 1.24
N PRO A 49 9.28 -6.72 2.08
CA PRO A 49 8.74 -8.08 2.25
C PRO A 49 7.38 -8.13 2.96
N ALA A 50 7.04 -7.06 3.67
CA ALA A 50 5.76 -6.84 4.33
C ALA A 50 5.34 -5.38 4.10
N MET A 51 5.19 -4.58 5.16
CA MET A 51 4.94 -3.13 5.05
C MET A 51 5.74 -2.33 6.10
N MET A 52 6.18 -1.12 5.75
CA MET A 52 6.80 -0.19 6.70
C MET A 52 5.71 0.52 7.52
N GLY A 53 5.92 0.70 8.83
CA GLY A 53 4.93 1.35 9.70
C GLY A 53 4.50 2.75 9.23
N THR A 54 5.44 3.58 8.79
CA THR A 54 5.12 4.92 8.24
C THR A 54 4.35 4.86 6.93
N ALA A 55 4.60 3.84 6.08
CA ALA A 55 3.81 3.63 4.87
C ALA A 55 2.41 3.11 5.20
N ALA A 56 2.26 2.26 6.21
CA ALA A 56 0.95 1.82 6.69
C ALA A 56 0.09 2.99 7.16
N VAL A 57 0.68 3.94 7.91
CA VAL A 57 -0.01 5.19 8.30
C VAL A 57 -0.42 5.99 7.07
N ALA A 58 0.48 6.19 6.11
CA ALA A 58 0.16 6.93 4.88
C ALA A 58 -0.96 6.26 4.05
N ILE A 59 -1.01 4.92 4.02
CA ILE A 59 -2.07 4.15 3.36
C ILE A 59 -3.39 4.35 4.08
N GLY A 60 -3.43 4.22 5.41
CA GLY A 60 -4.64 4.45 6.20
C GLY A 60 -5.19 5.86 6.01
N THR A 61 -4.33 6.88 6.09
CA THR A 61 -4.70 8.27 5.83
C THR A 61 -5.22 8.47 4.40
N GLY A 62 -4.55 7.87 3.40
CA GLY A 62 -4.98 7.95 2.01
C GLY A 62 -6.35 7.29 1.80
N ALA A 63 -6.56 6.11 2.39
CA ALA A 63 -7.83 5.38 2.31
C ALA A 63 -8.99 6.16 2.96
N ALA A 64 -8.73 6.90 4.03
CA ALA A 64 -9.74 7.70 4.74
C ALA A 64 -10.16 8.98 3.98
N ILE A 65 -9.42 9.40 2.95
CA ILE A 65 -9.72 10.61 2.17
C ILE A 65 -10.38 10.21 0.84
N PRO A 66 -11.68 10.49 0.63
CA PRO A 66 -12.36 10.20 -0.62
C PRO A 66 -11.66 10.82 -1.83
N GLY A 67 -11.48 10.03 -2.89
CA GLY A 67 -10.90 10.47 -4.16
C GLY A 67 -9.38 10.32 -4.28
N THR A 68 -8.67 9.86 -3.24
CA THR A 68 -7.27 9.42 -3.43
C THR A 68 -7.22 8.10 -4.20
N LEU A 69 -6.07 7.80 -4.82
CA LEU A 69 -5.86 6.51 -5.49
C LEU A 69 -5.96 5.31 -4.53
N VAL A 70 -5.56 5.49 -3.28
CA VAL A 70 -5.64 4.45 -2.25
C VAL A 70 -7.11 4.20 -1.86
N ASN A 71 -7.88 5.27 -1.66
CA ASN A 71 -9.31 5.21 -1.41
C ASN A 71 -10.05 4.52 -2.55
N ALA A 72 -9.76 4.88 -3.81
CA ALA A 72 -10.36 4.23 -4.98
C ALA A 72 -10.01 2.73 -5.06
N ALA A 73 -8.77 2.36 -4.73
CA ALA A 73 -8.36 0.96 -4.67
C ALA A 73 -9.10 0.18 -3.57
N ALA A 74 -9.48 0.84 -2.47
CA ALA A 74 -10.27 0.24 -1.40
C ALA A 74 -11.79 0.20 -1.66
N GLY A 75 -12.24 0.60 -2.87
CA GLY A 75 -13.66 0.62 -3.24
C GLY A 75 -14.32 2.00 -3.15
N GLY A 76 -13.60 3.01 -2.68
CA GLY A 76 -14.07 4.39 -2.56
C GLY A 76 -15.02 4.64 -1.38
N GLY A 77 -15.36 5.92 -1.16
CA GLY A 77 -16.24 6.34 -0.07
C GLY A 77 -15.47 6.65 1.22
N ASN A 78 -16.15 6.61 2.36
CA ASN A 78 -15.55 6.94 3.66
C ASN A 78 -15.05 5.66 4.35
N HIS A 79 -13.76 5.59 4.65
CA HIS A 79 -13.16 4.50 5.42
C HIS A 79 -12.61 5.04 6.73
N GLU A 80 -13.08 4.51 7.87
CA GLU A 80 -12.43 4.76 9.18
C GLU A 80 -11.22 3.84 9.40
N ALA A 81 -11.21 2.67 8.76
CA ALA A 81 -10.11 1.71 8.79
C ALA A 81 -10.08 0.89 7.50
N VAL A 82 -8.90 0.37 7.17
CA VAL A 82 -8.66 -0.63 6.13
C VAL A 82 -7.75 -1.74 6.64
N ARG A 83 -7.91 -2.95 6.13
CA ARG A 83 -7.21 -4.17 6.53
C ARG A 83 -6.41 -4.79 5.39
#